data_AF-A0AAN8R0M4-F1
#
_entry.id   AF-A0AAN8R0M4-F1
#
_cell.length_a   1.000
_cell.length_b   1.000
_cell.length_c   1.000
_cell.angle_alpha   90.00
_cell.angle_beta   90.00
_cell.angle_gamma   90.00
#
_symmetry.space_group_name_H-M   'P 1'
#
loop_
_entity.id
_entity.type
_entity.pdbx_description
1 polymer ?
#
loop_
_entity_poly.entity_id
_entity_poly.type
_entity_poly.pdbx_seq_one_letter_code
_entity_poly.pdbx_strand_id
1 'polypeptide(L)'
;MLSRPTLRSRIDEASTEIKKKVTEAMRGVDHIATTTDCWSARRWSFIGVTAHWIDPDSLNRCSAVLACKRLRGSHTFDVLAGALNDIHSEFEIRGRIVRTTTDNGSNFLKAFQVFGEDENNEAVEAVGGETAQPGQEDDQEESEEVEFVDVATILNEDDGFEYQLPKHQRCACHLLNLVSTVDALKATSSEAYKKVSRSTFGKCQAL
;
A
#
# COMPACT_ATOMS: atom_id res chain seq x y z
N MET A 1 -20.28 13.40 -36.91
CA MET A 1 -18.98 12.97 -36.33
C MET A 1 -18.82 13.69 -35.00
N LEU A 2 -18.52 12.98 -33.91
CA LEU A 2 -18.29 13.62 -32.61
C LEU A 2 -16.90 14.28 -32.60
N SER A 3 -16.80 15.54 -32.19
CA SER A 3 -15.50 16.23 -32.11
C SER A 3 -14.68 15.72 -30.92
N ARG A 4 -13.34 15.81 -30.98
CA ARG A 4 -12.46 15.44 -29.85
C ARG A 4 -12.81 16.21 -28.56
N PRO A 5 -13.02 17.55 -28.59
CA PRO A 5 -13.47 18.29 -27.41
C PRO A 5 -14.80 17.78 -26.84
N THR A 6 -15.78 17.48 -27.71
CA THR A 6 -17.09 16.97 -27.28
C THR A 6 -16.97 15.60 -26.63
N LEU A 7 -16.15 14.70 -27.19
CA LEU A 7 -15.91 13.38 -26.60
C LEU A 7 -15.28 13.50 -25.22
N ARG A 8 -14.27 14.36 -25.07
CA ARG A 8 -13.59 14.60 -23.79
C ARG A 8 -14.55 15.12 -22.73
N SER A 9 -15.35 16.15 -23.05
CA SER A 9 -16.36 16.70 -22.14
C SER A 9 -17.32 15.61 -21.65
N ARG A 10 -17.81 14.76 -22.55
CA ARG A 10 -18.73 13.67 -22.20
C ARG A 10 -18.09 12.62 -21.28
N ILE A 11 -16.81 12.30 -21.50
CA ILE A 11 -16.08 11.36 -20.63
C ILE A 11 -15.86 11.98 -19.25
N ASP A 12 -15.50 13.26 -19.18
CA ASP A 12 -15.27 13.97 -17.92
C ASP A 12 -16.59 14.11 -17.11
N GLU A 13 -17.71 14.43 -17.78
CA GLU A 13 -19.05 14.45 -17.19
C GLU A 13 -19.47 13.07 -16.67
N ALA A 14 -19.29 12.02 -17.48
CA ALA A 14 -19.62 10.65 -17.10
C ALA A 14 -18.76 10.17 -15.92
N SER A 15 -17.48 10.50 -15.90
CA SER A 15 -16.57 10.19 -14.80
C SER A 15 -17.02 10.86 -13.50
N THR A 16 -17.39 12.13 -13.57
CA THR A 16 -17.90 12.89 -12.41
C THR A 16 -19.19 12.28 -11.87
N GLU A 17 -20.11 11.87 -12.75
CA GLU A 17 -21.36 11.22 -12.36
C GLU A 17 -21.12 9.84 -11.74
N ILE A 18 -20.22 9.04 -12.30
CA ILE A 18 -19.84 7.73 -11.73
C ILE A 18 -19.22 7.93 -10.35
N LYS A 19 -18.29 8.89 -10.20
CA LYS A 19 -17.67 9.20 -8.91
C LYS A 19 -18.72 9.55 -7.86
N LYS A 20 -19.71 10.39 -8.19
CA LYS A 20 -20.81 10.74 -7.28
C LYS A 20 -21.59 9.51 -6.85
N LYS A 21 -21.95 8.63 -7.80
CA LYS A 21 -22.66 7.37 -7.51
C LYS A 21 -21.87 6.43 -6.62
N VAL A 22 -20.57 6.27 -6.89
CA VAL A 22 -19.67 5.41 -6.09
C VAL A 22 -19.54 5.96 -4.67
N THR A 23 -19.34 7.27 -4.53
CA THR A 23 -19.26 7.94 -3.22
C THR A 23 -20.55 7.75 -2.43
N GLU A 24 -21.70 7.93 -3.07
CA GLU A 24 -23.01 7.75 -2.42
C GLU A 24 -23.25 6.29 -2.02
N ALA A 25 -22.91 5.33 -2.88
CA ALA A 25 -23.05 3.90 -2.59
C ALA A 25 -22.20 3.45 -1.39
N MET A 26 -21.10 4.14 -1.12
CA MET A 26 -20.26 3.88 0.05
C MET A 26 -20.62 4.75 1.26
N ARG A 27 -21.53 5.73 1.17
CA ARG A 27 -21.78 6.72 2.25
C ARG A 27 -22.18 6.08 3.58
N GLY A 28 -23.04 5.06 3.55
CA GLY A 28 -23.52 4.34 4.74
C GLY A 28 -22.71 3.10 5.12
N VAL A 29 -21.55 2.88 4.50
CA VAL A 29 -20.73 1.69 4.71
C VAL A 29 -19.64 1.99 5.75
N ASP A 30 -19.62 1.24 6.84
CA ASP A 30 -18.64 1.44 7.94
C ASP A 30 -17.28 0.80 7.66
N HIS A 31 -17.28 -0.30 6.89
CA HIS A 31 -16.08 -1.11 6.65
C HIS A 31 -15.80 -1.27 5.16
N ILE A 32 -14.72 -0.68 4.72
CA ILE A 32 -14.27 -0.70 3.33
C ILE A 32 -12.88 -1.34 3.29
N ALA A 33 -12.67 -2.25 2.34
CA ALA A 33 -11.34 -2.75 2.01
C ALA A 33 -10.91 -2.14 0.67
N THR A 34 -9.64 -1.79 0.54
CA THR A 34 -9.10 -1.31 -0.74
C THR A 34 -8.06 -2.29 -1.29
N THR A 35 -8.02 -2.43 -2.61
CA THR A 35 -6.92 -3.08 -3.31
C THR A 35 -6.21 -2.03 -4.14
N THR A 36 -4.89 -2.01 -4.09
CA THR A 36 -4.07 -1.06 -4.84
C THR A 36 -3.01 -1.80 -5.64
N ASP A 37 -2.93 -1.45 -6.92
CA ASP A 37 -1.90 -1.92 -7.83
C ASP A 37 -1.16 -0.73 -8.45
N CYS A 38 0.13 -0.92 -8.72
CA CYS A 38 0.94 0.04 -9.43
C CYS A 38 1.72 -0.67 -10.53
N TRP A 39 1.53 -0.23 -11.77
CA TRP A 39 2.20 -0.82 -12.92
C TRP A 39 2.80 0.24 -13.83
N SER A 40 3.83 -0.16 -14.56
CA SER A 40 4.44 0.62 -15.61
C SER A 40 3.95 0.12 -16.96
N ALA A 41 3.44 1.02 -17.80
CA ALA A 41 3.09 0.76 -19.19
C ALA A 41 3.85 1.73 -20.10
N ARG A 42 4.75 1.18 -20.92
CA ARG A 42 5.68 1.97 -21.77
C ARG A 42 6.56 2.88 -20.91
N ARG A 43 6.41 4.20 -21.04
CA ARG A 43 7.17 5.22 -20.30
C ARG A 43 6.33 5.91 -19.23
N TRP A 44 5.17 5.33 -18.92
CA TRP A 44 4.22 5.87 -17.96
C TRP A 44 3.89 4.83 -16.92
N SER A 45 3.38 5.35 -15.83
CA SER A 45 3.11 4.56 -14.66
C SER A 45 1.78 4.96 -14.09
N PHE A 46 1.09 3.99 -13.54
CA PHE A 46 -0.29 4.13 -13.14
C PHE A 46 -0.50 3.51 -11.79
N ILE A 47 -1.37 4.14 -11.01
CA ILE A 47 -1.92 3.59 -9.79
C ILE A 47 -3.39 3.28 -10.04
N GLY A 48 -3.77 2.05 -9.71
CA GLY A 48 -5.14 1.57 -9.70
C GLY A 48 -5.57 1.35 -8.26
N VAL A 49 -6.72 1.88 -7.88
CA VAL A 49 -7.30 1.65 -6.55
C VAL A 49 -8.74 1.20 -6.72
N THR A 50 -9.10 0.10 -6.08
CA THR A 50 -10.47 -0.43 -6.06
C THR A 50 -10.94 -0.56 -4.61
N ALA A 51 -12.15 -0.08 -4.32
CA ALA A 51 -12.83 -0.30 -3.06
C ALA A 51 -13.72 -1.54 -3.13
N HIS A 52 -13.82 -2.24 -2.00
CA HIS A 52 -14.66 -3.41 -1.81
C HIS A 52 -15.40 -3.28 -0.49
N TRP A 53 -16.70 -3.57 -0.48
CA TRP A 53 -17.52 -3.56 0.72
C TRP A 53 -18.64 -4.58 0.61
N ILE A 54 -19.34 -4.83 1.72
CA ILE A 54 -20.57 -5.61 1.74
C ILE A 54 -21.73 -4.63 1.81
N ASP A 55 -22.67 -4.75 0.88
CA ASP A 55 -23.91 -3.98 0.89
C ASP A 55 -24.75 -4.38 2.12
N PRO A 56 -25.15 -3.44 2.99
CA PRO A 56 -25.79 -3.76 4.26
C PRO A 56 -27.18 -4.40 4.10
N ASP A 57 -27.88 -4.08 3.01
CA ASP A 57 -29.24 -4.57 2.77
C ASP A 57 -29.25 -5.95 2.10
N SER A 58 -28.46 -6.11 1.03
CA SER A 58 -28.45 -7.32 0.22
C SER A 58 -27.38 -8.34 0.62
N LEU A 59 -26.43 -7.96 1.47
CA LEU A 59 -25.25 -8.74 1.88
C LEU A 59 -24.35 -9.18 0.73
N ASN A 60 -24.51 -8.57 -0.44
CA ASN A 60 -23.65 -8.86 -1.59
C ASN A 60 -22.33 -8.09 -1.47
N ARG A 61 -21.25 -8.72 -1.95
CA ARG A 61 -19.97 -8.03 -2.10
C ARG A 61 -20.03 -7.07 -3.27
N CYS A 62 -19.88 -5.79 -2.98
CA CYS A 62 -19.76 -4.72 -3.96
C CYS A 62 -18.29 -4.39 -4.23
N SER A 63 -18.01 -3.82 -5.40
CA SER A 63 -16.67 -3.36 -5.77
C SER A 63 -16.75 -2.19 -6.74
N ALA A 64 -15.90 -1.19 -6.54
CA ALA A 64 -15.85 -0.02 -7.41
C ALA A 64 -14.40 0.48 -7.58
N VAL A 65 -14.04 0.81 -8.81
CA VAL A 65 -12.74 1.44 -9.10
C VAL A 65 -12.81 2.90 -8.62
N LEU A 66 -11.90 3.28 -7.72
CA LEU A 66 -11.75 4.64 -7.23
C LEU A 66 -10.82 5.45 -8.13
N ALA A 67 -9.75 4.82 -8.61
CA ALA A 67 -8.73 5.50 -9.39
C ALA A 67 -8.11 4.58 -10.43
N CYS A 68 -7.81 5.17 -11.59
CA CYS A 68 -6.83 4.71 -12.56
C CYS A 68 -6.07 5.96 -13.00
N LYS A 69 -5.07 6.36 -12.20
CA LYS A 69 -4.40 7.66 -12.33
C LYS A 69 -2.96 7.47 -12.76
N ARG A 70 -2.47 8.37 -13.61
CA ARG A 70 -1.06 8.39 -14.00
C ARG A 70 -0.22 8.96 -12.86
N LEU A 71 0.75 8.17 -12.39
CA LEU A 71 1.82 8.64 -11.52
C LEU A 71 2.88 9.34 -12.38
N ARG A 72 3.28 10.56 -11.97
CA ARG A 72 4.33 11.34 -12.63
C ARG A 72 5.58 11.34 -11.75
N GLY A 73 6.76 11.27 -12.36
CA GLY A 73 8.02 11.26 -11.64
C GLY A 73 8.39 9.87 -11.12
N SER A 74 9.31 9.83 -10.14
CA SER A 74 9.73 8.60 -9.46
C SER A 74 8.59 8.09 -8.57
N HIS A 75 8.35 6.78 -8.56
CA HIS A 75 7.27 6.19 -7.73
C HIS A 75 7.82 5.85 -6.35
N THR A 76 8.41 6.84 -5.70
CA THR A 76 8.91 6.67 -4.34
C THR A 76 7.74 6.41 -3.40
N PHE A 77 8.04 5.84 -2.23
CA PHE A 77 7.03 5.36 -1.29
C PHE A 77 6.13 6.49 -0.75
N ASP A 78 6.69 7.69 -0.58
CA ASP A 78 6.01 8.95 -0.26
C ASP A 78 5.00 9.37 -1.35
N VAL A 79 5.39 9.28 -2.63
CA VAL A 79 4.48 9.60 -3.76
C VAL A 79 3.29 8.63 -3.80
N LEU A 80 3.52 7.35 -3.52
CA LEU A 80 2.45 6.35 -3.44
C LEU A 80 1.53 6.59 -2.25
N ALA A 81 2.09 6.92 -1.08
CA ALA A 81 1.34 7.19 0.13
C ALA A 81 0.45 8.43 -0.03
N GLY A 82 0.99 9.53 -0.57
CA GLY A 82 0.23 10.73 -0.86
C GLY A 82 -0.88 10.48 -1.88
N ALA A 83 -0.59 9.76 -2.97
CA ALA A 83 -1.60 9.42 -3.96
C ALA A 83 -2.74 8.56 -3.38
N LEU A 84 -2.42 7.61 -2.51
CA LEU A 84 -3.42 6.81 -1.79
C LEU A 84 -4.29 7.67 -0.87
N ASN A 85 -3.67 8.54 -0.08
CA ASN A 85 -4.40 9.44 0.81
C ASN A 85 -5.32 10.38 0.05
N ASP A 86 -4.85 10.97 -1.06
CA ASP A 86 -5.65 11.84 -1.92
C ASP A 86 -6.87 11.09 -2.47
N ILE A 87 -6.67 9.86 -2.97
CA ILE A 87 -7.75 9.03 -3.50
C ILE A 87 -8.75 8.67 -2.39
N HIS A 88 -8.30 8.28 -1.20
CA HIS A 88 -9.19 7.94 -0.10
C HIS A 88 -9.99 9.16 0.41
N SER A 89 -9.36 10.34 0.43
CA SER A 89 -9.99 11.60 0.83
C SER A 89 -11.00 12.07 -0.22
N GLU A 90 -10.68 11.90 -1.51
CA GLU A 90 -11.53 12.27 -2.63
C GLU A 90 -12.90 11.55 -2.63
N PHE A 91 -12.98 10.36 -2.03
CA PHE A 91 -14.20 9.57 -1.88
C PHE A 91 -14.76 9.57 -0.45
N GLU A 92 -14.20 10.37 0.46
CA GLU A 92 -14.67 10.48 1.86
C GLU A 92 -14.68 9.12 2.61
N ILE A 93 -13.70 8.25 2.31
CA ILE A 93 -13.62 6.90 2.89
C ILE A 93 -12.44 6.69 3.85
N ARG A 94 -11.54 7.66 3.99
CA ARG A 94 -10.28 7.54 4.75
C ARG A 94 -10.44 6.85 6.11
N GLY A 95 -11.37 7.31 6.96
CA GLY A 95 -11.61 6.75 8.30
C GLY A 95 -12.40 5.43 8.34
N ARG A 96 -12.78 4.87 7.19
CA ARG A 96 -13.62 3.66 7.07
C ARG A 96 -12.88 2.52 6.36
N ILE A 97 -11.62 2.74 5.96
CA ILE A 97 -10.80 1.72 5.34
C ILE A 97 -10.20 0.84 6.43
N VAL A 98 -10.59 -0.44 6.43
CA VAL A 98 -10.10 -1.43 7.39
C VAL A 98 -8.72 -1.92 7.01
N ARG A 99 -8.47 -2.12 5.71
CA ARG A 99 -7.20 -2.61 5.20
C ARG A 99 -7.02 -2.29 3.72
N THR A 100 -5.78 -2.00 3.33
CA THR A 100 -5.38 -1.88 1.93
C THR A 100 -4.50 -3.07 1.53
N THR A 101 -4.94 -3.82 0.52
CA THR A 101 -4.17 -4.91 -0.07
C THR A 101 -3.34 -4.43 -1.23
N THR A 102 -2.03 -4.65 -1.21
CA THR A 102 -1.13 -4.38 -2.34
C THR A 102 -0.32 -5.60 -2.71
N ASP A 103 0.36 -5.57 -3.85
CA ASP A 103 1.43 -6.53 -4.12
C ASP A 103 2.61 -6.33 -3.14
N ASN A 104 3.61 -7.21 -3.22
CA ASN A 104 4.79 -7.15 -2.35
C ASN A 104 5.87 -6.20 -2.92
N GLY A 105 5.48 -5.19 -3.70
CA GLY A 105 6.39 -4.20 -4.26
C GLY A 105 7.10 -3.42 -3.15
N SER A 106 8.42 -3.25 -3.28
CA SER A 106 9.26 -2.63 -2.23
C SER A 106 8.79 -1.24 -1.82
N ASN A 107 8.29 -0.45 -2.77
CA ASN A 107 7.79 0.90 -2.49
C ASN A 107 6.46 0.89 -1.74
N PHE A 108 5.58 -0.09 -2.00
CA PHE A 108 4.38 -0.26 -1.17
C PHE A 108 4.75 -0.70 0.23
N LEU A 109 5.63 -1.70 0.37
CA LEU A 109 6.08 -2.14 1.69
C LEU A 109 6.67 -0.99 2.50
N LYS A 110 7.53 -0.17 1.88
CA LYS A 110 8.09 1.00 2.55
C LYS A 110 7.04 2.07 2.85
N ALA A 111 6.07 2.29 1.96
CA ALA A 111 5.00 3.27 2.17
C ALA A 111 4.15 2.90 3.39
N PHE A 112 3.70 1.66 3.47
CA PHE A 112 2.90 1.19 4.60
C PHE A 112 3.72 0.98 5.88
N GLN A 113 5.04 0.80 5.78
CA GLN A 113 5.91 0.77 6.95
C GLN A 113 6.13 2.18 7.54
N VAL A 114 6.27 3.20 6.70
CA VAL A 114 6.55 4.58 7.15
C VAL A 114 5.27 5.34 7.50
N PHE A 115 4.20 5.12 6.74
CA PHE A 115 2.94 5.87 6.88
C PHE A 115 1.78 5.05 7.43
N GLY A 116 1.96 3.75 7.70
CA GLY A 116 0.87 2.88 8.13
C GLY A 116 0.43 3.08 9.57
N GLU A 117 -0.73 2.52 9.91
CA GLU A 117 -1.12 2.27 11.30
C GLU A 117 -0.22 1.21 11.94
N ASP A 118 0.47 1.59 13.02
CA ASP A 118 1.23 0.66 13.86
C ASP A 118 0.28 -0.29 14.60
N GLU A 119 0.48 -1.60 14.44
CA GLU A 119 -0.25 -2.61 15.23
C GLU A 119 0.08 -2.55 16.73
N ASN A 120 1.15 -1.84 17.12
CA ASN A 120 1.64 -1.75 18.50
C ASN A 120 1.14 -0.50 19.27
N ASN A 121 0.31 0.35 18.66
CA ASN A 121 -0.13 1.60 19.30
C ASN A 121 -1.58 1.55 19.80
N GLU A 122 -2.04 0.37 20.25
CA GLU A 122 -3.22 0.30 21.12
C GLU A 122 -2.81 0.75 22.54
N ALA A 123 -3.17 2.00 22.87
CA ALA A 123 -3.24 2.58 24.21
C ALA A 123 -1.94 2.59 25.05
N VAL A 124 -1.06 3.58 24.80
CA VAL A 124 -0.29 4.19 25.89
C VAL A 124 -1.16 5.28 26.52
N GLU A 125 -2.06 4.84 27.41
CA GLU A 125 -2.48 5.68 28.54
C GLU A 125 -1.21 6.15 29.26
N ALA A 126 -1.13 7.46 29.50
CA ALA A 126 -0.01 8.10 30.16
C ALA A 126 0.24 7.51 31.56
N VAL A 127 1.22 6.62 31.69
CA VAL A 127 1.91 6.37 32.96
C VAL A 127 3.37 6.08 32.65
N GLY A 128 4.25 6.95 33.15
CA GLY A 128 5.67 6.94 32.88
C GLY A 128 6.43 5.75 33.46
N GLY A 129 7.70 5.68 33.04
CA GLY A 129 8.74 4.91 33.73
C GLY A 129 9.49 3.92 32.83
N GLU A 130 10.70 4.34 32.47
CA GLU A 130 11.92 3.51 32.39
C GLU A 130 12.16 2.62 31.14
N THR A 131 12.81 3.27 30.16
CA THR A 131 14.06 2.89 29.47
C THR A 131 14.34 1.41 29.14
N ALA A 132 14.38 1.10 27.84
CA ALA A 132 15.15 -0.01 27.27
C ALA A 132 16.47 0.53 26.68
N GLN A 133 17.61 -0.02 27.13
CA GLN A 133 18.93 0.21 26.55
C GLN A 133 19.08 -0.50 25.19
N PRO A 134 19.63 0.13 24.15
CA PRO A 134 20.31 -0.57 23.06
C PRO A 134 21.82 -0.64 23.32
N GLY A 135 22.41 -1.72 22.81
CA GLY A 135 23.77 -2.15 23.06
C GLY A 135 24.87 -1.29 22.42
N GLN A 136 26.07 -1.56 22.90
CA GLN A 136 27.35 -0.94 22.60
C GLN A 136 27.78 -1.22 21.14
N GLU A 137 28.12 -0.16 20.42
CA GLU A 137 29.09 -0.20 19.32
C GLU A 137 30.16 0.86 19.64
N ASP A 138 31.40 0.38 19.80
CA ASP A 138 32.62 1.17 19.86
C ASP A 138 32.85 1.82 18.49
N ASP A 139 33.03 3.14 18.43
CA ASP A 139 33.93 3.76 17.46
C ASP A 139 34.38 5.16 17.92
N GLN A 140 35.56 5.53 17.44
CA GLN A 140 36.54 6.47 17.99
C GLN A 140 36.08 7.93 18.14
N GLU A 141 36.59 8.57 19.19
CA GLU A 141 36.49 10.00 19.49
C GLU A 141 37.12 10.85 18.37
N GLU A 142 36.28 11.61 17.66
CA GLU A 142 36.67 12.91 17.08
C GLU A 142 35.66 13.93 17.62
N SER A 143 36.15 14.90 18.38
CA SER A 143 35.32 15.90 19.08
C SER A 143 34.73 16.88 18.08
N GLU A 144 33.58 16.55 17.49
CA GLU A 144 32.68 17.51 16.87
C GLU A 144 31.80 18.14 17.96
N GLU A 145 31.74 19.47 17.96
CA GLU A 145 30.94 20.27 18.88
C GLU A 145 29.46 19.91 18.69
N VAL A 146 28.89 19.14 19.63
CA VAL A 146 27.50 18.68 19.55
C VAL A 146 26.58 19.86 19.83
N GLU A 147 25.96 20.41 18.80
CA GLU A 147 24.88 21.38 18.96
C GLU A 147 23.66 20.67 19.56
N PHE A 148 23.29 21.04 20.78
CA PHE A 148 22.11 20.50 21.46
C PHE A 148 20.85 21.05 20.78
N VAL A 149 20.30 20.27 19.85
CA VAL A 149 18.98 20.53 19.29
C VAL A 149 17.91 20.08 20.28
N ASP A 150 16.98 20.95 20.60
CA ASP A 150 15.86 20.63 21.50
C ASP A 150 14.96 19.56 20.87
N VAL A 151 14.82 18.42 21.55
CA VAL A 151 13.97 17.30 21.12
C VAL A 151 12.52 17.76 20.99
N ALA A 152 12.06 18.71 21.81
CA ALA A 152 10.72 19.26 21.68
C ALA A 152 10.57 20.13 20.41
N THR A 153 11.65 20.70 19.88
CA THR A 153 11.62 21.42 18.60
C THR A 153 11.52 20.44 17.44
N ILE A 154 12.24 19.31 17.47
CA ILE A 154 12.13 18.23 16.46
C ILE A 154 10.75 17.55 16.49
N LEU A 155 10.17 17.35 17.68
CA LEU A 155 8.83 16.76 17.82
C LEU A 155 7.69 17.75 17.50
N ASN A 156 7.97 19.05 17.51
CA ASN A 156 7.03 20.10 17.08
C ASN A 156 7.25 20.54 15.62
N GLU A 157 8.34 20.11 14.99
CA GLU A 157 8.49 20.12 13.54
C GLU A 157 7.54 19.07 13.00
N ASP A 158 6.31 19.53 12.69
CA ASP A 158 5.36 18.80 11.88
C ASP A 158 6.10 18.13 10.72
N ASP A 159 6.20 16.80 10.78
CA ASP A 159 6.92 15.93 9.83
C ASP A 159 6.42 16.12 8.38
N GLY A 160 5.38 16.93 8.18
CA GLY A 160 4.73 17.23 6.91
C GLY A 160 3.84 16.09 6.43
N PHE A 161 3.62 15.08 7.27
CA PHE A 161 2.77 13.94 6.97
C PHE A 161 1.43 14.08 7.69
N GLU A 162 0.54 14.93 7.17
CA GLU A 162 -0.85 15.10 7.65
C GLU A 162 -1.71 13.82 7.58
N TYR A 163 -1.15 12.69 7.12
CA TYR A 163 -1.91 11.49 6.82
C TYR A 163 -1.25 10.17 7.23
N GLN A 164 -2.07 9.30 7.80
CA GLN A 164 -1.76 7.90 8.06
C GLN A 164 -2.49 7.00 7.05
N LEU A 165 -1.78 6.03 6.50
CA LEU A 165 -2.31 4.96 5.67
C LEU A 165 -2.97 3.88 6.54
N PRO A 166 -4.04 3.25 6.06
CA PRO A 166 -4.71 2.17 6.78
C PRO A 166 -3.81 0.93 6.88
N LYS A 167 -4.23 -0.05 7.69
CA LYS A 167 -3.53 -1.33 7.83
C LYS A 167 -3.20 -1.97 6.48
N HIS A 168 -2.00 -2.54 6.37
CA HIS A 168 -1.54 -3.18 5.14
C HIS A 168 -1.93 -4.65 5.07
N GLN A 169 -2.29 -5.12 3.87
CA GLN A 169 -2.31 -6.55 3.54
C GLN A 169 -1.41 -6.82 2.34
N ARG A 170 -0.57 -7.83 2.45
CA ARG A 170 0.16 -8.34 1.29
C ARG A 170 -0.75 -9.25 0.47
N CYS A 171 -0.69 -9.10 -0.84
CA CYS A 171 -1.44 -9.92 -1.78
C CYS A 171 -1.04 -11.40 -1.66
N ALA A 172 -1.98 -12.25 -1.26
CA ALA A 172 -1.75 -13.69 -1.12
C ALA A 172 -1.31 -14.34 -2.44
N CYS A 173 -1.89 -13.93 -3.57
CA CYS A 173 -1.51 -14.45 -4.89
C CYS A 173 -0.04 -14.13 -5.22
N HIS A 174 0.42 -12.92 -4.89
CA HIS A 174 1.81 -12.54 -5.10
C HIS A 174 2.74 -13.34 -4.19
N LEU A 175 2.38 -13.52 -2.91
CA LEU A 175 3.16 -14.34 -1.98
C LEU A 175 3.27 -15.79 -2.46
N LEU A 176 2.16 -16.41 -2.89
CA LEU A 176 2.16 -17.76 -3.45
C LEU A 176 3.01 -17.87 -4.73
N ASN A 177 3.00 -16.83 -5.56
CA ASN A 177 3.88 -16.75 -6.72
C ASN A 177 5.35 -16.68 -6.32
N LEU A 178 5.71 -15.88 -5.30
CA LEU A 178 7.08 -15.83 -4.78
C LEU A 178 7.52 -17.17 -4.21
N VAL A 179 6.66 -17.89 -3.48
CA VAL A 179 6.96 -19.24 -3.01
C VAL A 179 7.25 -20.17 -4.19
N SER A 180 6.39 -20.13 -5.21
CA SER A 180 6.47 -21.02 -6.37
C SER A 180 7.64 -20.73 -7.30
N THR A 181 8.11 -19.47 -7.35
CA THR A 181 9.16 -19.03 -8.28
C THR A 181 10.48 -18.80 -7.57
N VAL A 182 10.52 -17.94 -6.56
CA VAL A 182 11.75 -17.52 -5.87
C VAL A 182 12.19 -18.59 -4.87
N ASP A 183 11.29 -19.03 -3.99
CA ASP A 183 11.68 -19.96 -2.93
C ASP A 183 11.89 -21.38 -3.45
N ALA A 184 11.10 -21.81 -4.43
CA ALA A 184 11.34 -23.06 -5.15
C ALA A 184 12.71 -23.06 -5.85
N LEU A 185 13.11 -21.95 -6.48
CA LEU A 185 14.45 -21.83 -7.08
C LEU A 185 15.55 -21.86 -6.02
N LYS A 186 15.42 -21.11 -4.93
CA LYS A 186 16.37 -21.16 -3.81
C LYS A 186 16.50 -22.57 -3.21
N ALA A 187 15.39 -23.29 -3.10
CA ALA A 187 15.38 -24.66 -2.60
C ALA A 187 16.17 -25.62 -3.50
N THR A 188 16.40 -25.30 -4.78
CA THR A 188 17.27 -26.12 -5.65
C THR A 188 18.74 -26.12 -5.24
N SER A 189 19.18 -25.22 -4.36
CA SER A 189 20.49 -25.31 -3.71
C SER A 189 20.61 -26.57 -2.83
N SER A 190 19.49 -27.14 -2.37
CA SER A 190 19.45 -28.46 -1.75
C SER A 190 19.40 -29.54 -2.81
N GLU A 191 20.43 -30.39 -2.87
CA GLU A 191 20.49 -31.51 -3.81
C GLU A 191 19.33 -32.51 -3.59
N ALA A 192 18.85 -32.66 -2.36
CA ALA A 192 17.68 -33.50 -2.05
C ALA A 192 16.40 -32.97 -2.73
N TYR A 193 16.11 -31.68 -2.55
CA TYR A 193 14.94 -31.04 -3.18
C TYR A 193 15.06 -31.03 -4.69
N LYS A 194 16.23 -30.67 -5.23
CA LYS A 194 16.52 -30.62 -6.66
C LYS A 194 16.29 -31.96 -7.35
N LYS A 195 16.73 -33.07 -6.73
CA LYS A 195 16.52 -34.42 -7.26
C LYS A 195 15.04 -34.78 -7.33
N VAL A 196 14.29 -34.53 -6.25
CA VAL A 196 12.84 -34.78 -6.20
C VAL A 196 12.10 -33.92 -7.21
N SER A 197 12.37 -32.61 -7.24
CA SER A 197 11.75 -31.65 -8.16
C SER A 197 11.93 -32.06 -9.62
N ARG A 198 13.17 -32.32 -10.06
CA ARG A 198 13.46 -32.77 -11.43
C ARG A 198 12.76 -34.07 -11.79
N SER A 199 12.73 -35.04 -10.87
CA SER A 199 12.05 -36.32 -11.11
C SER A 199 10.54 -36.13 -11.30
N THR A 200 9.91 -35.32 -10.45
CA THR A 200 8.47 -35.06 -10.52
C THR A 200 8.10 -34.27 -11.78
N PHE A 201 8.75 -33.14 -12.04
CA PHE A 201 8.45 -32.32 -13.23
C PHE A 201 8.78 -33.03 -14.54
N GLY A 202 9.83 -33.87 -14.58
CA GLY A 202 10.13 -34.70 -15.73
C GLY A 202 9.02 -35.70 -16.07
N LYS A 203 8.33 -36.25 -15.06
CA LYS A 203 7.14 -37.09 -15.28
C LYS A 203 5.95 -36.28 -15.77
N CYS A 204 5.74 -35.08 -15.23
CA CYS A 204 4.64 -34.21 -15.64
C CYS A 204 4.76 -33.69 -17.08
N GLN A 205 5.99 -33.49 -17.58
CA GLN A 205 6.25 -33.06 -18.97
C GLN A 205 6.17 -34.20 -19.99
N ALA A 206 6.13 -35.45 -19.54
CA ALA A 206 6.03 -36.63 -20.41
C ALA A 206 4.58 -37.08 -20.68
N LEU A 207 3.59 -36.38 -20.09
CA LEU A 207 2.16 -36.53 -20.34
C LEU A 207 1.69 -35.59 -21.45
#